data_AF-A0A1I4EUX2-F1
#
_entry.id   AF-A0A1I4EUX2-F1
#
_cell.length_a   1.000
_cell.length_b   1.000
_cell.length_c   1.000
_cell.angle_alpha   90.00
_cell.angle_beta   90.00
_cell.angle_gamma   90.00
#
_symmetry.space_group_name_H-M   'P 1'
#
loop_
_entity.id
_entity.type
_entity.pdbx_description
1 polymer ?
#
loop_
_entity_poly.entity_id
_entity_poly.type
_entity_poly.pdbx_seq_one_letter_code
_entity_poly.pdbx_strand_id
1 'polypeptide(L)'
;MNDQLLLLLLIAALQIKHLIADFFLQNSKMIMGREVYWHLGRTQHAGIHSIFSTLVLGIFGTPLVPLLAIVVAEFIIHFHIDWLKARYSVNRNLQPDQPLYWYAMGTDQAAHQLTYLVMAWIWICL
;
A
#
# COMPACT_ATOMS: atom_id res chain seq x y z
N MET A 1 7.53 -22.52 14.13
CA MET A 1 6.31 -22.52 13.30
C MET A 1 6.75 -22.84 11.88
N ASN A 2 6.01 -23.60 11.07
CA ASN A 2 6.43 -23.90 9.70
C ASN A 2 6.50 -22.60 8.87
N ASP A 3 7.55 -22.40 8.07
CA ASP A 3 7.78 -21.21 7.24
C ASP A 3 6.58 -20.91 6.32
N GLN A 4 5.89 -21.94 5.85
CA GLN A 4 4.66 -21.79 5.05
C GLN A 4 3.55 -21.10 5.84
N LEU A 5 3.37 -21.44 7.11
CA LEU A 5 2.37 -20.82 7.98
C LEU A 5 2.75 -19.37 8.29
N LEU A 6 4.03 -19.10 8.56
CA LEU A 6 4.53 -17.73 8.76
C LEU A 6 4.28 -16.86 7.53
N LEU A 7 4.55 -17.37 6.33
CA LEU A 7 4.28 -16.65 5.08
C LEU A 7 2.81 -16.30 4.91
N LEU A 8 1.90 -17.26 5.13
CA LEU A 8 0.46 -17.03 5.03
C LEU A 8 -0.01 -15.97 6.03
N LEU A 9 0.49 -16.02 7.26
CA LEU A 9 0.17 -15.03 8.30
C LEU A 9 0.75 -13.66 7.97
N LEU A 10 1.96 -13.58 7.40
CA LEU A 10 2.58 -12.32 6.97
C LEU A 10 1.74 -11.66 5.88
N ILE A 11 1.40 -12.42 4.83
CA ILE A 11 0.56 -11.91 3.74
C ILE A 11 -0.79 -11.46 4.29
N ALA A 12 -1.45 -12.26 5.13
CA ALA A 12 -2.72 -11.89 5.74
C ALA A 12 -2.63 -10.59 6.56
N ALA A 13 -1.57 -10.43 7.35
CA ALA A 13 -1.34 -9.21 8.12
C ALA A 13 -1.14 -7.98 7.20
N LEU A 14 -0.39 -8.13 6.10
CA LEU A 14 -0.21 -7.07 5.10
C LEU A 14 -1.51 -6.73 4.36
N GLN A 15 -2.38 -7.70 4.08
CA GLN A 15 -3.71 -7.45 3.51
C GLN A 15 -4.60 -6.67 4.49
N ILE A 16 -4.67 -7.10 5.75
CA ILE A 16 -5.53 -6.48 6.77
C ILE A 16 -5.06 -5.05 7.05
N LYS A 17 -3.75 -4.82 7.20
CA LYS A 17 -3.24 -3.46 7.44
C LYS A 17 -3.51 -2.54 6.26
N HIS A 18 -3.44 -3.06 5.03
CA HIS A 18 -3.79 -2.30 3.83
C HIS A 18 -5.26 -1.91 3.82
N LEU A 19 -6.16 -2.86 4.07
CA LEU A 19 -7.60 -2.57 4.20
C LEU A 19 -7.86 -1.46 5.23
N ILE A 20 -7.26 -1.56 6.41
CA ILE A 20 -7.42 -0.55 7.47
C ILE A 20 -6.90 0.81 7.01
N ALA A 21 -5.70 0.85 6.45
CA ALA A 21 -5.07 2.11 6.06
C ALA A 21 -5.78 2.80 4.88
N ASP A 22 -6.17 2.06 3.83
CA ASP A 22 -6.86 2.59 2.65
C ASP A 22 -8.30 3.01 2.95
N PHE A 23 -9.05 2.22 3.73
CA PHE A 23 -10.50 2.37 3.79
C PHE A 23 -11.01 2.93 5.13
N PHE A 24 -10.29 2.71 6.23
CA PHE A 24 -10.74 3.12 7.57
C PHE A 24 -9.99 4.34 8.12
N LEU A 25 -8.72 4.52 7.75
CA LEU A 25 -7.89 5.61 8.26
C LEU A 25 -7.73 6.79 7.29
N GLN A 26 -8.14 6.64 6.03
CA GLN A 26 -8.15 7.75 5.10
C GLN A 26 -9.11 8.86 5.56
N ASN A 27 -8.62 10.09 5.52
CA ASN A 27 -9.41 11.28 5.85
C ASN A 27 -9.45 12.27 4.67
N SER A 28 -10.24 13.33 4.80
CA SER A 28 -10.45 14.31 3.72
C SER A 28 -9.14 14.90 3.18
N LYS A 29 -8.13 15.12 4.04
CA LYS A 29 -6.82 15.64 3.61
C LYS A 29 -6.08 14.64 2.72
N MET A 30 -6.22 13.35 2.95
CA MET A 30 -5.61 12.30 2.13
C MET A 30 -6.31 12.14 0.79
N ILE A 31 -7.63 12.37 0.76
CA ILE A 31 -8.50 12.08 -0.38
C ILE A 31 -8.60 13.25 -1.35
N MET A 32 -8.72 14.50 -0.88
CA MET A 32 -8.98 15.66 -1.74
C MET A 32 -7.72 16.17 -2.44
N GLY A 33 -7.78 16.51 -3.73
CA GLY A 33 -6.65 17.11 -4.46
C GLY A 33 -5.49 16.15 -4.75
N ARG A 34 -5.69 14.85 -4.51
CA ARG A 34 -4.64 13.82 -4.61
C ARG A 34 -4.18 13.56 -6.05
N GLU A 35 -4.84 14.11 -7.06
CA GLU A 35 -4.37 14.06 -8.46
C GLU A 35 -3.13 14.93 -8.71
N VAL A 36 -2.88 15.93 -7.87
CA VAL A 36 -1.65 16.75 -7.89
C VAL A 36 -0.48 15.91 -7.40
N TYR A 37 0.68 16.01 -8.05
CA TYR A 37 1.84 15.18 -7.72
C TYR A 37 2.44 15.50 -6.34
N TRP A 38 2.60 16.78 -5.99
CA TRP A 38 3.05 17.17 -4.66
C TRP A 38 1.86 17.30 -3.72
N HIS A 39 1.55 16.22 -3.00
CA HIS A 39 0.35 16.14 -2.17
C HIS A 39 0.66 15.63 -0.77
N LEU A 40 0.59 16.52 0.22
CA LEU A 40 0.94 16.21 1.62
C LEU A 40 0.03 15.14 2.23
N GLY A 41 -1.27 15.13 1.88
CA GLY A 41 -2.18 14.10 2.35
C GLY A 41 -1.80 12.70 1.86
N ARG A 42 -1.32 12.58 0.62
CA ARG A 42 -0.85 11.30 0.09
C ARG A 42 0.48 10.89 0.73
N THR A 43 1.38 11.84 0.98
CA THR A 43 2.58 11.60 1.77
C THR A 43 2.23 11.05 3.16
N GLN A 44 1.22 11.60 3.83
CA GLN A 44 0.75 11.08 5.11
C GLN A 44 0.16 9.68 4.98
N HIS A 45 -0.64 9.42 3.94
CA HIS A 45 -1.24 8.12 3.69
C HIS A 45 -0.17 7.04 3.45
N ALA A 46 0.74 7.26 2.51
CA ALA A 46 1.88 6.35 2.28
C ALA A 46 2.72 6.15 3.56
N GLY A 47 2.88 7.19 4.39
CA GLY A 47 3.54 7.09 5.69
C GLY A 47 2.83 6.15 6.67
N ILE A 48 1.50 6.15 6.72
CA ILE A 48 0.71 5.20 7.52
C ILE A 48 0.97 3.76 7.07
N HIS A 49 1.03 3.52 5.75
CA HIS A 49 1.37 2.20 5.21
C HIS A 49 2.75 1.74 5.65
N SER A 50 3.77 2.60 5.54
CA SER A 50 5.13 2.29 5.96
C SER A 50 5.27 2.05 7.47
N ILE A 51 4.55 2.80 8.31
CA ILE A 51 4.53 2.59 9.77
C ILE A 51 3.94 1.21 10.08
N PHE A 52 2.78 0.87 9.50
CA PHE A 52 2.15 -0.43 9.74
C PHE A 52 2.98 -1.58 9.16
N SER A 53 3.61 -1.42 8.01
CA SER A 53 4.54 -2.42 7.47
C SER A 53 5.76 -2.60 8.35
N THR A 54 6.29 -1.53 8.94
CA THR A 54 7.39 -1.61 9.92
C THR A 54 6.97 -2.47 11.11
N LEU A 55 5.77 -2.26 11.65
CA LEU A 55 5.24 -3.05 12.76
C LEU A 55 5.04 -4.52 12.37
N VAL A 56 4.41 -4.78 11.22
CA VAL A 56 4.18 -6.14 10.72
C VAL A 56 5.53 -6.83 10.49
N LEU A 57 6.40 -6.30 9.65
CA LEU A 57 7.70 -6.91 9.34
C LEU A 57 8.59 -7.09 10.58
N GLY A 58 8.52 -6.16 11.54
CA GLY A 58 9.21 -6.28 12.82
C GLY A 58 8.70 -7.44 13.67
N ILE A 59 7.38 -7.64 13.75
CA ILE A 59 6.76 -8.80 14.44
C ILE A 59 7.21 -10.13 13.79
N PHE A 60 7.35 -10.14 12.46
CA PHE A 60 7.83 -11.30 11.70
C PHE A 60 9.37 -11.42 11.67
N GLY A 61 10.09 -10.67 12.51
CA GLY A 61 11.53 -10.87 12.72
C GLY A 61 12.43 -10.36 11.59
N THR A 62 11.95 -9.45 10.74
CA THR A 62 12.76 -8.88 9.66
C THR A 62 13.94 -8.09 10.24
N PRO A 63 15.20 -8.36 9.83
CA PRO A 63 16.36 -7.61 10.29
C PRO A 63 16.26 -6.10 9.97
N LEU A 64 16.87 -5.24 10.79
CA LEU A 64 16.67 -3.79 10.73
C LEU A 64 17.01 -3.17 9.37
N VAL A 65 18.16 -3.54 8.78
CA VAL A 65 18.61 -2.97 7.50
C VAL A 65 17.66 -3.29 6.34
N PRO A 66 17.31 -4.57 6.06
CA PRO A 66 16.34 -4.88 5.02
C PRO A 66 14.94 -4.34 5.35
N LEU A 67 14.54 -4.30 6.63
CA LEU A 67 13.27 -3.68 7.04
C LEU A 67 13.19 -2.21 6.60
N LEU A 68 14.24 -1.42 6.88
CA LEU A 68 14.28 0.00 6.51
C LEU A 68 14.26 0.18 4.98
N ALA A 69 15.00 -0.64 4.24
CA ALA A 69 15.00 -0.60 2.79
C ALA A 69 13.61 -0.92 2.21
N ILE A 70 12.95 -1.97 2.73
CA ILE A 70 11.61 -2.39 2.30
C ILE A 70 10.58 -1.27 2.53
N VAL A 71 10.53 -0.67 3.72
CA VAL A 71 9.47 0.31 4.05
C VAL A 71 9.68 1.65 3.34
N VAL A 72 10.94 2.03 3.04
CA VAL A 72 11.24 3.18 2.18
C VAL A 72 10.81 2.91 0.74
N ALA A 73 11.09 1.71 0.21
CA ALA A 73 10.64 1.33 -1.12
C ALA A 73 9.10 1.30 -1.21
N GLU A 74 8.43 0.72 -0.20
CA GLU A 74 6.98 0.73 -0.09
C GLU A 74 6.43 2.16 -0.10
N PHE A 75 6.98 3.07 0.72
CA PHE A 75 6.54 4.46 0.78
C PHE A 75 6.54 5.09 -0.62
N ILE A 76 7.65 4.94 -1.35
CA ILE A 76 7.82 5.53 -2.67
C ILE A 76 6.84 4.89 -3.66
N ILE A 77 6.79 3.56 -3.73
CA ILE A 77 5.96 2.84 -4.70
C ILE A 77 4.47 3.12 -4.44
N HIS A 78 4.03 3.02 -3.19
CA HIS A 78 2.65 3.27 -2.77
C HIS A 78 2.22 4.69 -3.14
N PHE A 79 3.05 5.70 -2.85
CA PHE A 79 2.79 7.08 -3.26
C PHE A 79 2.58 7.22 -4.78
N HIS A 80 3.34 6.50 -5.59
CA HIS A 80 3.20 6.60 -7.04
C HIS A 80 1.96 5.85 -7.56
N ILE A 81 1.63 4.69 -7.00
CA ILE A 81 0.40 3.95 -7.35
C ILE A 81 -0.83 4.82 -7.08
N ASP A 82 -0.94 5.35 -5.87
CA ASP A 82 -2.02 6.25 -5.46
C ASP A 82 -2.14 7.46 -6.37
N TRP A 83 -1.00 8.07 -6.72
CA TRP A 83 -0.95 9.20 -7.61
C TRP A 83 -1.45 8.87 -9.02
N LEU A 84 -0.98 7.77 -9.58
CA LEU A 84 -1.38 7.35 -10.93
C LEU A 84 -2.88 7.08 -10.97
N LYS A 85 -3.43 6.35 -10.00
CA LYS A 85 -4.88 6.10 -9.91
C LYS A 85 -5.65 7.39 -9.72
N ALA A 86 -5.25 8.24 -8.78
CA ALA A 86 -5.88 9.55 -8.56
C ALA A 86 -5.93 10.40 -9.83
N ARG A 87 -4.77 10.58 -10.48
CA ARG A 87 -4.65 11.36 -11.71
C ARG A 87 -5.48 10.76 -12.85
N TYR A 88 -5.51 9.43 -12.97
CA TYR A 88 -6.31 8.76 -13.97
C TYR A 88 -7.82 8.97 -13.77
N SER A 89 -8.30 8.75 -12.55
CA SER A 89 -9.73 8.80 -12.20
C SER A 89 -10.28 10.22 -12.15
N VAL A 90 -9.57 11.15 -11.50
CA VAL A 90 -10.04 12.54 -11.33
C VAL A 90 -10.07 13.28 -12.66
N ASN A 91 -9.03 13.17 -13.48
CA ASN A 91 -9.00 13.85 -14.80
C ASN A 91 -10.07 13.36 -15.78
N ARG A 92 -10.65 12.17 -15.51
CA ARG A 92 -11.74 11.58 -16.30
C ARG A 92 -13.09 11.66 -15.61
N ASN A 93 -13.18 12.28 -14.44
CA ASN A 93 -14.39 12.35 -13.61
C ASN A 93 -15.06 10.99 -13.42
N LEU A 94 -14.28 9.93 -13.20
CA LEU A 94 -14.81 8.57 -13.10
C LEU A 94 -15.74 8.43 -11.90
N GLN A 95 -16.89 7.81 -12.12
CA GLN A 95 -17.94 7.59 -11.11
C GLN A 95 -18.18 6.09 -10.89
N PRO A 96 -18.64 5.65 -9.70
CA PRO A 96 -18.85 4.23 -9.38
C PRO A 96 -19.83 3.47 -10.29
N ASP A 97 -20.70 4.17 -11.01
CA ASP A 97 -21.61 3.61 -12.01
C ASP A 97 -20.92 3.31 -13.36
N GLN A 98 -19.63 3.63 -13.49
CA GLN A 98 -18.85 3.45 -14.72
C GLN A 98 -17.85 2.28 -14.57
N PRO A 99 -17.73 1.37 -15.55
CA PRO A 99 -16.76 0.26 -15.50
C PRO A 99 -15.31 0.73 -15.32
N LEU A 100 -14.93 1.85 -15.94
CA LEU A 100 -13.58 2.41 -15.83
C LEU A 100 -13.21 2.78 -14.37
N TYR A 101 -14.18 3.16 -13.54
CA TYR A 101 -13.93 3.41 -12.12
C TYR A 101 -13.44 2.13 -11.44
N TRP A 102 -14.10 1.00 -11.71
CA TRP A 102 -13.75 -0.29 -11.16
C TRP A 102 -12.45 -0.86 -11.71
N TYR A 103 -12.11 -0.56 -12.97
CA TYR A 103 -10.80 -0.91 -13.51
C TYR A 103 -9.70 -0.14 -12.77
N ALA A 104 -9.86 1.17 -12.61
CA ALA A 104 -8.88 1.98 -11.87
C ALA A 104 -8.76 1.53 -10.40
N MET A 105 -9.89 1.30 -9.72
CA MET A 105 -9.90 0.82 -8.33
C MET A 105 -9.29 -0.58 -8.20
N GLY A 106 -9.65 -1.51 -9.08
CA GLY A 106 -9.12 -2.87 -9.05
C GLY A 106 -7.62 -2.94 -9.36
N THR A 107 -7.15 -2.15 -10.34
CA THR A 107 -5.73 -2.06 -10.67
C THR A 107 -4.91 -1.47 -9.53
N ASP A 108 -5.44 -0.45 -8.86
CA ASP A 108 -4.85 0.17 -7.67
C ASP A 108 -4.67 -0.87 -6.55
N GLN A 109 -5.73 -1.60 -6.20
CA GLN A 109 -5.66 -2.64 -5.17
C GLN A 109 -4.70 -3.77 -5.57
N ALA A 110 -4.75 -4.24 -6.82
CA ALA A 110 -3.86 -5.29 -7.32
C ALA A 110 -2.38 -4.87 -7.28
N ALA A 111 -2.07 -3.63 -7.68
CA ALA A 111 -0.71 -3.12 -7.65
C ALA A 111 -0.15 -3.10 -6.23
N HIS A 112 -0.94 -2.64 -5.25
CA HIS A 112 -0.54 -2.70 -3.85
C HIS A 112 -0.32 -4.14 -3.36
N GLN A 113 -1.22 -5.07 -3.68
CA GLN A 113 -1.03 -6.48 -3.26
C GLN A 113 0.20 -7.13 -3.88
N LEU A 114 0.54 -6.79 -5.13
CA LEU A 114 1.78 -7.24 -5.76
C LEU A 114 3.02 -6.72 -5.03
N THR A 115 3.00 -5.49 -4.50
CA THR A 115 4.11 -5.00 -3.68
C THR A 115 4.30 -5.82 -2.40
N TYR A 116 3.21 -6.27 -1.76
CA TYR A 116 3.32 -7.13 -0.58
C TYR A 116 3.79 -8.54 -0.90
N LEU A 117 3.47 -9.08 -2.07
CA LEU A 117 4.07 -10.33 -2.52
C LEU A 117 5.59 -10.19 -2.70
N VAL A 118 6.06 -9.07 -3.24
CA VAL A 118 7.50 -8.78 -3.36
C VAL A 118 8.13 -8.63 -1.96
N MET A 119 7.49 -7.92 -1.04
CA MET A 119 7.96 -7.78 0.34
C MET A 119 8.06 -9.13 1.06
N ALA A 120 7.04 -9.98 0.91
CA ALA A 120 7.03 -11.33 1.47
C ALA A 120 8.11 -12.22 0.83
N TRP A 121 8.32 -12.11 -0.48
CA TRP A 121 9.41 -12.80 -1.17
C TRP A 121 10.78 -12.37 -0.64
N ILE A 122 11.03 -11.07 -0.49
CA ILE A 122 12.26 -10.56 0.12
C ILE A 122 12.42 -11.13 1.52
N TRP A 123 11.37 -11.11 2.35
CA TRP A 123 11.41 -11.65 3.72
C TRP A 123 11.80 -13.14 3.77
N ILE A 124 11.32 -13.97 2.84
CA ILE A 124 11.71 -15.39 2.74
C ILE A 124 13.21 -15.55 2.42
N CYS A 125 13.80 -14.59 1.70
CA CYS A 125 15.19 -14.64 1.27
C CYS A 125 16.19 -14.09 2.30
N LEU A 126 15.73 -13.61 3.47
CA LEU A 126 16.56 -13.09 4.56
C LEU A 126 16.92 -14.20 5.56
#